data_AF-A0A382XKC7-F1
#
_entry.id   AF-A0A382XKC7-F1
#
_cell.length_a   1.000
_cell.length_b   1.000
_cell.length_c   1.000
_cell.angle_alpha   90.00
_cell.angle_beta   90.00
_cell.angle_gamma   90.00
#
_symmetry.space_group_name_H-M   'P 1'
#
loop_
_entity.id
_entity.type
_entity.pdbx_description
1 polymer ?
#
loop_
_entity_poly.entity_id
_entity_poly.type
_entity_poly.pdbx_seq_one_letter_code
_entity_poly.pdbx_strand_id
1 'polypeptide(L)'
;MSLRLISILFLALVSVSSTSLVIRHLAVVPALTMAFWRLFLAGGMLWGYSLFSVREKLSMENRKRTVLAGVLLGCHFACFFIGVKNTSIANSTLLATLGPVFTAIIVYGQGNP
;
A
#
# COMPACT_ATOMS: atom_id res chain seq x y z
N MET A 1 -24.06 -0.47 -16.37
CA MET A 1 -22.82 -0.33 -15.58
C MET A 1 -21.91 0.67 -16.29
N SER A 2 -21.57 1.78 -15.62
CA SER A 2 -21.09 2.99 -16.27
C SER A 2 -19.72 2.82 -16.93
N LEU A 3 -19.62 3.14 -18.23
CA LEU A 3 -18.38 3.16 -19.03
C LEU A 3 -17.20 3.81 -18.28
N ARG A 4 -17.47 4.84 -17.46
CA ARG A 4 -16.50 5.51 -16.58
C ARG A 4 -15.81 4.57 -15.60
N LEU A 5 -16.55 3.66 -14.95
CA LEU A 5 -16.01 2.67 -14.02
C LEU A 5 -15.06 1.71 -14.74
N ILE A 6 -15.43 1.29 -15.96
CA ILE A 6 -14.59 0.41 -16.80
C ILE A 6 -13.31 1.13 -17.21
N SER A 7 -13.39 2.40 -17.62
CA SER A 7 -12.21 3.20 -17.97
C SER A 7 -11.25 3.39 -16.80
N ILE A 8 -11.78 3.66 -15.60
CA ILE A 8 -10.96 3.82 -14.38
C ILE A 8 -10.30 2.49 -14.01
N LEU A 9 -11.05 1.38 -14.09
CA LEU A 9 -10.52 0.06 -13.76
C LEU A 9 -9.45 -0.39 -14.75
N PHE A 10 -9.65 -0.13 -16.04
CA PHE A 10 -8.67 -0.41 -17.08
C PHE A 10 -7.38 0.40 -16.87
N LEU A 11 -7.49 1.70 -16.59
CA LEU A 11 -6.32 2.54 -16.30
C LEU A 11 -5.57 2.09 -15.04
N ALA A 12 -6.31 1.71 -13.98
CA ALA A 12 -5.72 1.14 -12.77
C ALA A 12 -4.98 -0.17 -13.06
N LEU A 13 -5.58 -1.05 -13.87
CA LEU A 13 -4.98 -2.34 -14.23
C LEU A 13 -3.69 -2.18 -15.04
N VAL A 14 -3.67 -1.26 -16.01
CA VAL A 14 -2.46 -0.94 -16.78
C VAL A 14 -1.38 -0.37 -15.86
N SER A 15 -1.72 0.59 -15.01
CA SER A 15 -0.76 1.23 -14.09
C SER A 15 -0.14 0.24 -13.08
N VAL A 16 -0.95 -0.66 -12.53
CA VAL A 16 -0.46 -1.75 -11.65
C VAL A 16 0.42 -2.71 -12.43
N SER A 17 0.05 -3.09 -13.65
CA SER A 17 0.80 -4.06 -14.47
C SER A 17 2.16 -3.54 -14.93
N SER A 18 2.24 -2.27 -15.34
CA SER A 18 3.51 -1.64 -15.74
C SER A 18 4.53 -1.61 -14.61
N THR A 19 4.07 -1.59 -13.36
CA THR A 19 4.95 -1.58 -12.18
C THR A 19 5.73 -2.87 -12.04
N SER A 20 5.09 -4.01 -12.29
CA SER A 20 5.72 -5.33 -12.18
C SER A 20 6.84 -5.52 -13.20
N LEU A 21 6.74 -4.89 -14.38
CA LEU A 21 7.79 -4.89 -15.40
C LEU A 21 9.01 -4.06 -14.99
N VAL A 22 8.77 -2.89 -14.38
CA VAL A 22 9.84 -2.01 -13.88
C VAL A 22 10.65 -2.70 -12.77
N ILE A 23 9.97 -3.40 -11.84
CA ILE A 23 10.62 -4.17 -10.77
C ILE A 23 11.49 -5.30 -11.34
N ARG A 24 11.07 -5.94 -12.44
CA ARG A 24 11.82 -7.01 -13.09
C ARG A 24 13.09 -6.53 -13.80
N HIS A 25 13.06 -5.34 -14.42
CA HIS A 25 14.22 -4.78 -15.11
C HIS A 25 15.23 -4.12 -14.16
N LEU A 26 14.80 -3.67 -12.97
CA LEU A 26 15.65 -3.09 -11.93
C LEU A 26 16.04 -4.13 -10.87
N ALA A 27 16.45 -5.32 -11.30
CA ALA A 27 16.83 -6.43 -10.41
C ALA A 27 17.99 -6.10 -9.43
N VAL A 28 18.74 -5.02 -9.70
CA VAL A 28 19.85 -4.55 -8.87
C VAL A 28 19.37 -3.67 -7.69
N VAL A 29 18.17 -3.09 -7.78
CA VAL A 29 17.64 -2.19 -6.74
C VAL A 29 16.83 -3.00 -5.72
N PRO A 30 17.10 -2.86 -4.41
CA PRO A 30 16.29 -3.51 -3.38
C PRO A 30 14.81 -3.17 -3.54
N ALA A 31 13.95 -4.20 -3.54
CA ALA A 31 12.49 -4.05 -3.63
C ALA A 31 11.93 -3.08 -2.56
N LEU A 32 12.60 -3.04 -1.42
CA LEU A 32 12.31 -2.17 -0.30
C LEU A 32 12.44 -0.68 -0.64
N THR A 33 13.54 -0.31 -1.31
CA THR A 33 13.81 1.07 -1.75
C THR A 33 12.78 1.49 -2.80
N MET A 34 12.42 0.60 -3.73
CA MET A 34 11.38 0.87 -4.73
C MET A 34 10.00 1.08 -4.10
N ALA A 35 9.63 0.26 -3.10
CA ALA A 35 8.37 0.40 -2.38
C ALA A 35 8.30 1.73 -1.63
N PHE A 36 9.37 2.11 -0.91
CA PHE A 36 9.48 3.39 -0.21
C PHE A 36 9.23 4.57 -1.16
N TRP A 37 9.97 4.64 -2.26
CA TRP A 37 9.86 5.74 -3.21
C TRP A 37 8.48 5.82 -3.86
N ARG A 38 7.85 4.68 -4.14
CA ARG A 38 6.51 4.64 -4.72
C ARG A 38 5.45 5.20 -3.76
N LEU A 39 5.50 4.84 -2.49
CA LEU A 39 4.59 5.35 -1.45
C LEU A 39 4.83 6.82 -1.13
N PHE A 40 6.10 7.23 -1.11
CA PHE A 40 6.48 8.63 -0.88
C PHE A 40 5.97 9.54 -2.00
N LEU A 41 6.21 9.16 -3.26
CA LEU A 41 5.71 9.91 -4.42
C LEU A 41 4.19 9.91 -4.48
N ALA A 42 3.54 8.77 -4.27
CA ALA A 42 2.07 8.69 -4.27
C ALA A 42 1.46 9.58 -3.18
N GLY A 43 1.99 9.54 -1.95
CA GLY A 43 1.56 10.39 -0.84
C GLY A 43 1.80 11.87 -1.12
N GLY A 44 2.98 12.23 -1.64
CA GLY A 44 3.31 13.60 -2.02
C GLY A 44 2.41 14.15 -3.13
N MET A 45 2.13 13.35 -4.17
CA MET A 45 1.20 13.72 -5.24
C MET A 45 -0.23 13.91 -4.71
N LEU A 46 -0.69 13.03 -3.80
CA LEU A 46 -2.02 13.13 -3.20
C LEU A 46 -2.14 14.37 -2.29
N TRP A 47 -1.08 14.67 -1.55
CA TRP A 47 -1.00 15.87 -0.71
C TRP A 47 -0.96 17.14 -1.57
N GLY A 48 -0.18 17.15 -2.64
CA GLY A 48 -0.17 18.22 -3.64
C GLY A 48 -1.54 18.43 -4.27
N TYR A 49 -2.20 17.35 -4.68
CA TYR A 49 -3.58 17.40 -5.19
C TYR A 49 -4.55 17.96 -4.15
N SER A 50 -4.36 17.66 -2.87
CA SER A 50 -5.19 18.20 -1.78
C SER A 50 -5.03 19.71 -1.57
N LEU A 51 -3.93 20.33 -2.02
CA LEU A 51 -3.76 21.80 -1.99
C LEU A 51 -4.58 22.50 -3.07
N PHE A 52 -4.73 21.86 -4.25
CA PHE A 52 -5.49 22.42 -5.38
C PHE A 52 -6.98 22.08 -5.33
N SER A 53 -7.37 21.10 -4.53
CA SER A 53 -8.75 20.64 -4.41
C SER A 53 -9.44 21.36 -3.24
N VAL A 54 -10.42 22.23 -3.55
CA VAL A 54 -11.29 22.86 -2.54
C VAL A 54 -12.15 21.76 -1.92
N ARG A 55 -11.71 21.20 -0.80
CA ARG A 55 -12.48 20.22 -0.02
C ARG A 55 -13.12 20.90 1.18
N GLU A 56 -14.35 20.48 1.50
CA GLU A 56 -14.96 20.81 2.78
C GLU A 56 -14.03 20.39 3.92
N LYS A 57 -13.94 21.23 4.96
CA LYS A 57 -13.12 20.94 6.12
C LYS A 57 -13.58 19.63 6.75
N LEU A 58 -12.66 18.66 6.84
CA LEU A 58 -12.90 17.44 7.59
C LEU A 58 -13.32 17.80 9.02
N SER A 59 -14.42 17.20 9.49
CA SER A 59 -14.78 17.25 10.91
C SER A 59 -13.58 16.87 11.78
N MET A 60 -13.42 17.51 12.93
CA MET A 60 -12.31 17.29 13.85
C MET A 60 -12.13 15.81 14.22
N GLU A 61 -13.21 15.05 14.27
CA GLU A 61 -13.18 13.62 14.53
C GLU A 61 -12.56 12.84 13.37
N ASN A 62 -12.98 13.12 12.14
CA ASN A 62 -12.43 12.47 10.94
C ASN A 62 -10.96 12.82 10.75
N ARG A 63 -10.56 14.05 11.08
CA ARG A 63 -9.14 14.46 11.04
C ARG A 63 -8.28 13.62 11.99
N LYS A 64 -8.75 13.37 13.23
CA LYS A 64 -8.05 12.50 14.18
C LYS A 64 -7.93 11.07 13.65
N ARG A 65 -9.01 10.53 13.07
CA ARG A 65 -9.02 9.18 12.47
C ARG A 65 -8.06 9.08 11.28
N THR A 66 -8.02 10.07 10.40
CA THR A 66 -7.08 10.11 9.27
C THR A 66 -5.63 10.19 9.73
N VAL A 67 -5.33 11.03 10.72
CA VAL A 67 -3.97 11.13 11.29
C VAL A 67 -3.58 9.81 11.95
N LEU A 68 -4.47 9.19 12.73
CA LEU A 68 -4.23 7.90 13.36
C LEU A 68 -3.97 6.80 12.32
N ALA A 69 -4.78 6.75 11.27
CA ALA A 69 -4.58 5.81 10.16
C ALA A 69 -3.24 6.04 9.45
N GLY A 70 -2.84 7.30 9.25
CA GLY A 70 -1.53 7.66 8.70
C GLY A 70 -0.36 7.22 9.60
N VAL A 71 -0.46 7.43 10.91
CA VAL A 71 0.55 6.98 11.88
C VAL A 71 0.63 5.46 11.93
N LEU A 72 -0.50 4.76 11.97
CA LEU A 72 -0.54 3.29 11.91
C LEU A 72 0.07 2.76 10.62
N LEU A 73 -0.21 3.40 9.48
CA LEU A 73 0.37 3.04 8.19
C LEU A 73 1.89 3.29 8.16
N GLY A 74 2.34 4.42 8.71
CA GLY A 74 3.76 4.72 8.85
C GLY A 74 4.47 3.72 9.77
N CYS A 75 3.85 3.37 10.90
CA CYS A 75 4.35 2.36 11.83
C CYS A 75 4.40 0.97 11.18
N HIS A 76 3.37 0.60 10.43
CA HIS A 76 3.34 -0.64 9.64
C HIS A 76 4.52 -0.72 8.68
N PHE A 77 4.76 0.34 7.90
CA PHE A 77 5.90 0.40 7.02
C PHE A 77 7.23 0.38 7.79
N ALA A 78 7.37 1.12 8.89
CA ALA A 78 8.58 1.11 9.72
C ALA A 78 8.88 -0.29 10.26
N CYS A 79 7.89 -1.00 10.81
CA CYS A 79 8.02 -2.39 11.25
C CYS A 79 8.38 -3.32 10.09
N PHE A 80 7.80 -3.12 8.91
CA PHE A 80 8.16 -3.86 7.71
C PHE A 80 9.62 -3.62 7.30
N PHE A 81 10.07 -2.36 7.26
CA PHE A 81 11.47 -2.01 6.94
C PHE A 81 12.45 -2.60 7.96
N ILE A 82 12.12 -2.54 9.26
CA ILE A 82 12.93 -3.16 10.32
C ILE A 82 12.98 -4.68 10.15
N GLY A 83 11.86 -5.32 9.82
CA GLY A 83 11.79 -6.75 9.50
C GLY A 83 12.67 -7.13 8.31
N VAL A 84 12.56 -6.39 7.20
CA VAL A 84 13.38 -6.61 5.99
C VAL A 84 14.87 -6.32 6.24
N LYS A 85 15.22 -5.46 7.19
CA LYS A 85 16.62 -5.15 7.53
C LYS A 85 17.24 -6.18 8.47
N ASN A 86 16.46 -6.72 9.41
CA ASN A 86 16.92 -7.72 10.39
C ASN A 86 16.82 -9.16 9.87
N THR A 87 16.04 -9.42 8.82
CA THR A 87 15.93 -10.72 8.15
C THR A 87 16.33 -10.63 6.68
N SER A 88 16.75 -11.73 6.06
CA SER A 88 16.96 -11.75 4.60
C SER A 88 15.69 -11.29 3.87
N ILE A 89 15.85 -10.51 2.80
CA ILE A 89 14.74 -10.05 1.93
C ILE A 89 13.83 -11.22 1.53
N ALA A 90 14.39 -12.43 1.37
CA ALA A 90 13.64 -13.65 1.10
C ALA A 90 12.68 -14.03 2.24
N ASN A 91 13.13 -13.99 3.50
CA ASN A 91 12.29 -14.32 4.67
C ASN A 91 11.21 -13.26 4.90
N SER A 92 11.53 -11.99 4.71
CA SER A 92 10.55 -10.92 4.85
C SER A 92 9.49 -10.94 3.75
N THR A 93 9.86 -11.39 2.54
CA THR A 93 8.90 -11.62 1.44
C THR A 93 8.01 -12.83 1.73
N LEU A 94 8.59 -13.92 2.24
CA LEU A 94 7.83 -15.11 2.66
C LEU A 94 6.77 -14.74 3.72
N LEU A 95 7.15 -13.98 4.74
CA LEU A 95 6.26 -13.46 5.77
C LEU A 95 5.20 -12.50 5.22
N ALA A 96 5.54 -11.66 4.24
CA ALA A 96 4.57 -10.79 3.58
C ALA A 96 3.53 -11.57 2.75
N THR A 97 3.94 -12.65 2.09
CA THR A 97 3.04 -13.52 1.31
C THR A 97 2.21 -14.46 2.16
N LEU A 98 2.44 -14.54 3.47
CA LEU A 98 1.59 -15.29 4.41
C LEU A 98 0.26 -14.57 4.73
N GLY A 99 -0.02 -13.40 4.12
CA GLY A 99 -1.30 -12.70 4.22
C GLY A 99 -2.54 -13.61 4.06
N PRO A 100 -2.63 -14.45 3.02
CA PRO A 100 -3.72 -15.41 2.85
C PRO A 100 -3.80 -16.47 3.97
N VAL A 101 -2.67 -16.86 4.57
CA VAL A 101 -2.65 -17.80 5.69
C VAL A 101 -3.23 -17.15 6.94
N PHE A 102 -2.93 -15.88 7.22
CA PHE A 102 -3.59 -15.15 8.30
C PHE A 102 -5.09 -14.98 8.05
N THR A 103 -5.50 -14.67 6.82
CA THR A 103 -6.92 -14.61 6.44
C THR A 103 -7.60 -15.97 6.66
N ALA A 104 -6.97 -17.07 6.23
CA ALA A 104 -7.50 -18.41 6.42
C ALA A 104 -7.61 -18.80 7.90
N ILE A 105 -6.61 -18.46 8.73
CA ILE A 105 -6.65 -18.69 10.18
C ILE A 105 -7.78 -17.90 10.83
N ILE A 106 -7.98 -16.63 10.44
CA ILE A 106 -9.06 -15.79 10.99
C ILE A 106 -10.43 -16.37 10.61
N VAL A 107 -10.60 -16.79 9.35
CA VAL A 107 -11.84 -17.42 8.88
C VAL A 107 -12.11 -18.73 9.62
N TYR A 108 -11.09 -19.58 9.77
CA TYR A 108 -11.20 -20.83 10.52
C TYR A 108 -11.51 -20.60 12.00
N GLY A 109 -10.90 -19.57 12.62
CA GLY A 109 -11.17 -19.17 14.00
C GLY A 109 -12.56 -18.55 14.21
N GLN A 110 -13.19 -18.00 13.16
CA GLN A 110 -14.56 -17.50 13.18
C GLN A 110 -15.62 -18.60 12.96
N GLY A 111 -15.20 -19.86 12.76
CA GLY A 111 -16.10 -21.01 12.69
C GLY A 111 -16.96 -21.07 11.43
N ASN A 112 -16.60 -20.35 10.37
CA ASN A 112 -17.29 -20.41 9.09
C ASN A 112 -16.31 -20.92 8.02
N PRO A 113 -16.45 -22.16 7.53
CA PRO A 113 -15.54 -22.74 6.54
C PRO A 113 -15.57 -22.01 5.19
#